data_AF-A0A3A8QK69-F1
#
_entry.id   AF-A0A3A8QK69-F1
#
_cell.length_a   1.000
_cell.length_b   1.000
_cell.length_c   1.000
_cell.angle_alpha   90.00
_cell.angle_beta   90.00
_cell.angle_gamma   90.00
#
_symmetry.space_group_name_H-M   'P 1'
#
loop_
_entity.id
_entity.type
_entity.pdbx_description
1 polymer ?
#
loop_
_entity_poly.entity_id
_entity_poly.type
_entity_poly.pdbx_seq_one_letter_code
_entity_poly.pdbx_strand_id
1 'polypeptide(L)'
;MREHVMRYLAPALLCLLAVACGGDFSNDDLEFQNALPQRQDLAAKLPDAAARSGQGLRSQRVGLQALGGTSALAMESYAAGTRFNTSVDALLSLLELFRNAPPTTRETDRRIWGPYPADDHPGHELRFVMERQGAQFAYLLQYRPKGGSEDAWWTYLPGTFKADGGIRKGEGTLALDLKAARAHGFDTGDATSLDRLDIGYQTRALPTRVELLFTGAGATLPLTRYASRQVPEGLGEMAFRLPGTDLIPGGLLETLDILARWTPDGRGVLVLNILEGDAKGAKYTECWDSRTRITFLRRNWDFLNPTEGDASTCPDVSALEP
;
A
#
# COMPACT_ATOMS: atom_id res chain seq x y z
N MET A 1 14.92 -36.02 -63.12
CA MET A 1 14.77 -34.86 -62.21
C MET A 1 14.38 -35.36 -60.83
N ARG A 2 15.36 -35.85 -60.06
CA ARG A 2 15.12 -36.44 -58.73
C ARG A 2 16.33 -36.31 -57.84
N GLU A 3 16.97 -35.15 -57.87
CA GLU A 3 18.07 -34.76 -57.01
C GLU A 3 17.93 -33.25 -56.86
N HIS A 4 17.68 -32.74 -55.65
CA HIS A 4 17.92 -31.34 -55.20
C HIS A 4 17.14 -30.96 -53.93
N VAL A 5 16.23 -31.81 -53.41
CA VAL A 5 15.44 -31.46 -52.21
C VAL A 5 16.15 -31.78 -50.88
N MET A 6 17.33 -32.43 -50.89
CA MET A 6 17.94 -32.98 -49.68
C MET A 6 19.27 -32.32 -49.25
N ARG A 7 19.45 -31.02 -49.51
CA ARG A 7 20.69 -30.29 -49.14
C ARG A 7 20.53 -29.01 -48.33
N TYR A 8 19.30 -28.61 -47.97
CA TYR A 8 19.07 -27.37 -47.19
C TYR A 8 18.41 -27.59 -45.83
N LEU A 9 18.20 -28.84 -45.39
CA LEU A 9 17.61 -29.14 -44.07
C LEU A 9 18.64 -29.17 -42.93
N ALA A 10 19.94 -29.07 -43.22
CA ALA A 10 21.00 -29.23 -42.22
C ALA A 10 21.43 -27.96 -41.45
N PRO A 11 21.27 -26.69 -41.91
CA PRO A 11 21.66 -25.54 -41.10
C PRO A 11 20.51 -24.97 -40.26
N ALA A 12 19.26 -25.39 -40.49
CA ALA A 12 18.09 -24.86 -39.76
C ALA A 12 17.93 -25.47 -38.35
N LEU A 13 18.60 -26.59 -38.05
CA LEU A 13 18.45 -27.29 -36.77
C LEU A 13 19.39 -26.75 -35.66
N LEU A 14 20.39 -25.91 -36.01
CA LEU A 14 21.32 -25.34 -35.04
C LEU A 14 20.91 -23.96 -34.48
N CYS A 15 19.88 -23.31 -35.05
CA CYS A 15 19.40 -22.01 -34.58
C CYS A 15 18.21 -22.09 -33.61
N LEU A 16 17.71 -23.29 -33.27
CA LEU A 16 16.60 -23.48 -32.33
C LEU A 16 17.05 -23.79 -30.88
N LEU A 17 18.35 -23.88 -30.62
CA LEU A 17 18.90 -24.11 -29.27
C LEU A 17 19.18 -22.81 -28.49
N ALA A 18 18.84 -21.64 -29.05
CA ALA A 18 19.08 -20.33 -28.41
C ALA A 18 17.82 -19.68 -27.79
N VAL A 19 16.70 -20.41 -27.66
CA VAL A 19 15.45 -19.91 -27.04
C VAL A 19 15.00 -20.79 -25.85
N ALA A 20 15.96 -21.28 -25.05
CA ALA A 20 15.67 -22.04 -23.83
C ALA A 20 16.33 -21.46 -22.56
N CYS A 21 16.63 -20.15 -22.55
CA CYS A 21 16.99 -19.42 -21.33
C CYS A 21 15.74 -18.89 -20.58
N GLY A 22 14.61 -19.59 -20.67
CA GLY A 22 13.41 -19.36 -19.87
C GLY A 22 13.11 -20.62 -19.09
N GLY A 23 13.76 -20.80 -17.95
CA GLY A 23 13.59 -22.00 -17.12
C GLY A 23 12.16 -22.11 -16.60
N ASP A 24 11.60 -23.32 -16.63
CA ASP A 24 10.28 -23.63 -16.07
C ASP A 24 10.25 -23.38 -14.54
N PHE A 25 9.08 -23.02 -14.02
CA PHE A 25 8.85 -22.93 -12.58
C PHE A 25 8.77 -24.33 -11.97
N SER A 26 9.56 -24.58 -10.92
CA SER A 26 9.37 -25.76 -10.07
C SER A 26 8.22 -25.54 -9.09
N ASN A 27 7.62 -26.61 -8.56
CA ASN A 27 6.58 -26.51 -7.52
C ASN A 27 7.07 -25.75 -6.27
N ASP A 28 8.37 -25.88 -5.94
CA ASP A 28 8.97 -25.16 -4.83
C ASP A 28 9.10 -23.66 -5.16
N ASP A 29 9.43 -23.29 -6.40
CA ASP A 29 9.46 -21.87 -6.82
C ASP A 29 8.08 -21.19 -6.67
N LEU A 30 6.99 -21.94 -6.90
CA LEU A 30 5.64 -21.43 -6.68
C LEU A 30 5.36 -21.10 -5.21
N GLU A 31 5.96 -21.81 -4.27
CA GLU A 31 5.81 -21.53 -2.84
C GLU A 31 6.45 -20.18 -2.48
N PHE A 32 7.69 -19.95 -2.92
CA PHE A 32 8.39 -18.67 -2.76
C PHE A 32 7.62 -17.52 -3.43
N GLN A 33 7.06 -17.73 -4.62
CA GLN A 33 6.23 -16.70 -5.27
C GLN A 33 4.91 -16.44 -4.55
N ASN A 34 4.29 -17.47 -3.97
CA ASN A 34 3.08 -17.34 -3.17
C ASN A 34 3.32 -16.65 -1.83
N ALA A 35 4.57 -16.51 -1.40
CA ALA A 35 4.94 -15.73 -0.22
C ALA A 35 4.99 -14.21 -0.47
N LEU A 36 4.86 -13.77 -1.74
CA LEU A 36 4.82 -12.35 -2.08
C LEU A 36 3.38 -11.83 -2.09
N PRO A 37 3.11 -10.67 -1.45
CA PRO A 37 1.78 -10.08 -1.43
C PRO A 37 1.30 -9.67 -2.84
N GLN A 38 -0.01 -9.69 -3.06
CA GLN A 38 -0.62 -9.20 -4.30
C GLN A 38 -1.35 -7.88 -4.09
N ARG A 39 -1.40 -7.08 -5.17
CA ARG A 39 -2.03 -5.76 -5.19
C ARG A 39 -3.46 -5.79 -4.66
N GLN A 40 -4.26 -6.75 -5.12
CA GLN A 40 -5.65 -6.91 -4.71
C GLN A 40 -5.83 -7.29 -3.23
N ASP A 41 -4.81 -7.89 -2.60
CA ASP A 41 -4.86 -8.30 -1.19
C ASP A 41 -4.50 -7.13 -0.26
N LEU A 42 -3.75 -6.15 -0.78
CA LEU A 42 -3.24 -5.02 0.00
C LEU A 42 -3.95 -3.69 -0.30
N ALA A 43 -4.60 -3.53 -1.45
CA ALA A 43 -5.24 -2.28 -1.85
C ALA A 43 -6.51 -2.00 -1.05
N ALA A 44 -6.63 -0.80 -0.46
CA ALA A 44 -7.83 -0.29 0.17
C ALA A 44 -9.01 -0.25 -0.80
N LYS A 45 -10.19 -0.66 -0.32
CA LYS A 45 -11.45 -0.59 -1.08
C LYS A 45 -12.01 0.81 -1.01
N LEU A 46 -11.99 1.52 -2.13
CA LEU A 46 -12.67 2.81 -2.30
C LEU A 46 -14.06 2.59 -2.91
N PRO A 47 -15.03 3.49 -2.68
CA PRO A 47 -16.29 3.45 -3.41
C PRO A 47 -16.04 3.61 -4.92
N ASP A 48 -16.90 3.00 -5.72
CA ASP A 48 -16.83 2.99 -7.18
C ASP A 48 -16.66 4.39 -7.80
N ALA A 49 -17.40 5.37 -7.29
CA ALA A 49 -17.32 6.75 -7.76
C ALA A 49 -15.95 7.39 -7.48
N ALA A 50 -15.38 7.11 -6.30
CA ALA A 50 -14.09 7.63 -5.89
C ALA A 50 -12.94 6.95 -6.66
N ALA A 51 -13.03 5.63 -6.86
CA ALA A 51 -12.05 4.85 -7.62
C ALA A 51 -11.89 5.36 -9.07
N ARG A 52 -12.98 5.83 -9.70
CA ARG A 52 -12.96 6.39 -11.07
C ARG A 52 -12.39 7.80 -11.16
N SER A 53 -12.37 8.55 -10.05
CA SER A 53 -11.90 9.96 -10.01
C SER A 53 -10.41 10.13 -9.65
N GLY A 54 -9.64 9.04 -9.63
CA GLY A 54 -8.30 8.91 -9.02
C GLY A 54 -7.16 9.83 -9.51
N GLN A 55 -7.42 10.88 -10.27
CA GLN A 55 -6.39 11.81 -10.79
C GLN A 55 -6.64 13.29 -10.47
N GLY A 56 -7.60 13.64 -9.60
CA GLY A 56 -7.96 15.06 -9.37
C GLY A 56 -8.35 15.48 -7.95
N LEU A 57 -8.34 14.57 -6.97
CA LEU A 57 -8.72 14.89 -5.59
C LEU A 57 -7.57 15.63 -4.88
N ARG A 58 -7.50 16.95 -5.07
CA ARG A 58 -6.65 17.82 -4.25
C ARG A 58 -7.19 17.84 -2.82
N SER A 59 -6.29 17.81 -1.83
CA SER A 59 -6.67 18.03 -0.44
C SER A 59 -7.39 19.38 -0.35
N GLN A 60 -8.65 19.35 0.08
CA GLN A 60 -9.45 20.55 0.28
C GLN A 60 -9.21 21.05 1.71
N ARG A 61 -9.23 22.37 1.90
CA ARG A 61 -9.26 22.93 3.24
C ARG A 61 -10.50 22.40 3.94
N VAL A 62 -10.28 21.60 4.98
CA VAL A 62 -11.35 21.10 5.84
C VAL A 62 -11.70 22.22 6.80
N GLY A 63 -12.94 22.71 6.71
CA GLY A 63 -13.51 23.66 7.67
C GLY A 63 -14.74 23.07 8.35
N LEU A 64 -15.49 23.90 9.08
CA LEU A 64 -16.72 23.47 9.72
C LEU A 64 -17.73 22.95 8.68
N GLN A 65 -18.22 21.73 8.91
CA GLN A 65 -19.16 21.06 8.00
C GLN A 65 -20.61 21.43 8.32
N ALA A 66 -21.47 21.43 7.30
CA ALA A 66 -22.89 21.79 7.42
C ALA A 66 -23.79 20.67 6.91
N LEU A 67 -24.92 20.45 7.61
CA LEU A 67 -25.93 19.47 7.22
C LEU A 67 -26.39 19.70 5.78
N GLY A 68 -26.53 18.62 5.03
CA GLY A 68 -26.94 18.65 3.63
C GLY A 68 -25.88 19.18 2.68
N GLY A 69 -24.74 19.70 3.15
CA GLY A 69 -23.58 20.10 2.33
C GLY A 69 -22.76 18.91 1.84
N THR A 70 -21.75 19.15 0.98
CA THR A 70 -20.80 18.10 0.59
C THR A 70 -19.80 17.89 1.71
N SER A 71 -19.58 16.65 2.13
CA SER A 71 -18.57 16.31 3.13
C SER A 71 -17.16 16.47 2.56
N ALA A 72 -16.41 17.45 3.08
CA ALA A 72 -15.00 17.60 2.76
C ALA A 72 -14.15 16.47 3.39
N LEU A 73 -14.57 15.95 4.55
CA LEU A 73 -13.87 14.89 5.27
C LEU A 73 -14.01 13.52 4.58
N ALA A 74 -15.16 13.22 3.97
CA ALA A 74 -15.35 12.05 3.13
C ALA A 74 -14.44 12.11 1.90
N MET A 75 -14.38 13.27 1.23
CA MET A 75 -13.50 13.48 0.08
C MET A 75 -12.02 13.34 0.46
N GLU A 76 -11.61 13.88 1.61
CA GLU A 76 -10.25 13.71 2.14
C GLU A 76 -9.97 12.24 2.50
N SER A 77 -10.94 11.51 3.02
CA SER A 77 -10.81 10.07 3.31
C SER A 77 -10.64 9.23 2.04
N TYR A 78 -11.33 9.59 0.94
CA TYR A 78 -11.12 8.96 -0.36
C TYR A 78 -9.78 9.33 -0.97
N ALA A 79 -9.35 10.59 -0.86
CA ALA A 79 -8.03 11.02 -1.30
C ALA A 79 -6.91 10.30 -0.52
N ALA A 80 -7.08 10.13 0.79
CA ALA A 80 -6.24 9.32 1.65
C ALA A 80 -6.15 7.86 1.16
N GLY A 81 -7.29 7.24 0.85
CA GLY A 81 -7.31 5.87 0.30
C GLY A 81 -6.66 5.75 -1.08
N THR A 82 -6.79 6.76 -1.95
CA THR A 82 -6.07 6.79 -3.23
C THR A 82 -4.56 6.89 -3.01
N ARG A 83 -4.09 7.80 -2.14
CA ARG A 83 -2.66 7.91 -1.80
C ARG A 83 -2.12 6.61 -1.21
N PHE A 84 -2.87 6.00 -0.31
CA PHE A 84 -2.56 4.68 0.24
C PHE A 84 -2.37 3.64 -0.88
N ASN A 85 -3.33 3.53 -1.79
CA ASN A 85 -3.27 2.57 -2.90
C ASN A 85 -2.08 2.84 -3.83
N THR A 86 -1.79 4.11 -4.14
CA THR A 86 -0.60 4.48 -4.92
C THR A 86 0.70 4.08 -4.22
N SER A 87 0.81 4.26 -2.89
CA SER A 87 1.99 3.85 -2.14
C SER A 87 2.17 2.33 -2.10
N VAL A 88 1.08 1.57 -1.88
CA VAL A 88 1.10 0.10 -1.96
C VAL A 88 1.51 -0.35 -3.36
N ASP A 89 0.93 0.26 -4.39
CA ASP A 89 1.20 -0.06 -5.80
C ASP A 89 2.67 0.15 -6.18
N ALA A 90 3.25 1.28 -5.80
CA ALA A 90 4.66 1.58 -6.05
C ALA A 90 5.58 0.53 -5.43
N LEU A 91 5.31 0.12 -4.19
CA LEU A 91 6.10 -0.90 -3.50
C LEU A 91 5.94 -2.29 -4.12
N LEU A 92 4.73 -2.67 -4.50
CA LEU A 92 4.49 -3.96 -5.13
C LEU A 92 5.02 -4.03 -6.56
N SER A 93 5.09 -2.92 -7.28
CA SER A 93 5.69 -2.83 -8.61
C SER A 93 7.18 -3.20 -8.59
N LEU A 94 7.90 -2.86 -7.51
CA LEU A 94 9.28 -3.32 -7.31
C LEU A 94 9.40 -4.85 -7.21
N LEU A 95 8.34 -5.52 -6.76
CA LEU A 95 8.31 -6.98 -6.61
C LEU A 95 7.80 -7.71 -7.86
N GLU A 96 7.18 -7.00 -8.82
CA GLU A 96 6.59 -7.62 -10.01
C GLU A 96 7.62 -8.30 -10.91
N LEU A 97 8.82 -7.73 -11.04
CA LEU A 97 9.93 -8.33 -11.80
C LEU A 97 10.22 -9.76 -11.32
N PHE A 98 10.29 -9.96 -10.00
CA PHE A 98 10.64 -11.25 -9.39
C PHE A 98 9.49 -12.25 -9.38
N ARG A 99 8.24 -11.75 -9.44
CA ARG A 99 7.05 -12.60 -9.58
C ARG A 99 6.92 -13.22 -10.96
N ASN A 100 7.43 -12.56 -11.99
CA ASN A 100 7.23 -12.96 -13.38
C ASN A 100 8.46 -13.65 -13.99
N ALA A 101 9.56 -13.78 -13.24
CA ALA A 101 10.78 -14.46 -13.68
C ALA A 101 11.13 -15.64 -12.77
N PRO A 102 11.69 -16.74 -13.31
CA PRO A 102 12.28 -17.78 -12.49
C PRO A 102 13.53 -17.26 -11.75
N PRO A 103 13.84 -17.80 -10.56
CA PRO A 103 15.06 -17.43 -9.84
C PRO A 103 16.31 -17.84 -10.65
N THR A 104 17.33 -16.99 -10.63
CA THR A 104 18.65 -17.24 -11.25
C THR A 104 19.45 -18.27 -10.45
N THR A 105 19.25 -18.31 -9.13
CA THR A 105 19.89 -19.27 -8.23
C THR A 105 18.85 -19.96 -7.35
N ARG A 106 18.97 -21.28 -7.22
CA ARG A 106 18.12 -22.11 -6.37
C ARG A 106 18.97 -22.86 -5.35
N GLU A 107 18.62 -22.72 -4.09
CA GLU A 107 19.15 -23.46 -2.95
C GLU A 107 17.97 -24.00 -2.14
N THR A 108 18.17 -24.98 -1.25
CA THR A 108 17.09 -25.70 -0.55
C THR A 108 16.02 -24.79 0.05
N ASP A 109 16.43 -23.74 0.76
CA ASP A 109 15.52 -22.80 1.44
C ASP A 109 15.80 -21.35 1.03
N ARG A 110 16.42 -21.16 -0.15
CA ARG A 110 16.81 -19.84 -0.62
C ARG A 110 16.66 -19.71 -2.13
N ARG A 111 16.14 -18.56 -2.55
CA ARG A 111 15.99 -18.18 -3.95
C ARG A 111 16.59 -16.81 -4.18
N ILE A 112 17.33 -16.69 -5.28
CA ILE A 112 17.90 -15.42 -5.73
C ILE A 112 17.42 -15.15 -7.14
N TRP A 113 16.96 -13.93 -7.37
CA TRP A 113 16.69 -13.37 -8.69
C TRP A 113 17.71 -12.26 -8.96
N GLY A 114 18.46 -12.37 -10.04
CA GLY A 114 19.53 -11.45 -10.41
C GLY A 114 20.94 -12.03 -10.20
N PRO A 115 21.99 -11.21 -10.28
CA PRO A 115 21.95 -9.76 -10.41
C PRO A 115 21.37 -9.30 -11.77
N TYR A 116 20.58 -8.24 -11.76
CA TYR A 116 20.09 -7.55 -12.95
C TYR A 116 20.59 -6.10 -12.96
N PRO A 117 20.76 -5.46 -14.13
CA PRO A 117 20.94 -4.02 -14.21
C PRO A 117 19.79 -3.28 -13.52
N ALA A 118 20.12 -2.23 -12.77
CA ALA A 118 19.12 -1.30 -12.20
C ALA A 118 18.87 -0.15 -13.18
N ASP A 119 17.81 -0.27 -13.98
CA ASP A 119 17.48 0.72 -15.01
C ASP A 119 17.09 2.08 -14.39
N ASP A 120 16.50 2.07 -13.19
CA ASP A 120 16.15 3.24 -12.38
C ASP A 120 17.36 3.88 -11.67
N HIS A 121 18.44 3.11 -11.49
CA HIS A 121 19.66 3.55 -10.83
C HIS A 121 20.91 3.16 -11.65
N PRO A 122 21.19 3.87 -12.77
CA PRO A 122 22.31 3.56 -13.65
C PRO A 122 23.64 3.43 -12.89
N GLY A 123 24.44 2.43 -13.27
CA GLY A 123 25.68 2.10 -12.59
C GLY A 123 25.52 1.14 -11.40
N HIS A 124 24.29 0.74 -11.06
CA HIS A 124 24.00 -0.26 -10.05
C HIS A 124 23.46 -1.56 -10.66
N GLU A 125 23.56 -2.62 -9.88
CA GLU A 125 22.88 -3.89 -10.09
C GLU A 125 21.96 -4.16 -8.90
N LEU A 126 20.85 -4.83 -9.15
CA LEU A 126 19.89 -5.24 -8.13
C LEU A 126 19.75 -6.77 -8.08
N ARG A 127 19.40 -7.29 -6.91
CA ARG A 127 18.97 -8.67 -6.74
C ARG A 127 17.83 -8.73 -5.73
N PHE A 128 17.03 -9.79 -5.84
CA PHE A 128 16.05 -10.15 -4.84
C PHE A 128 16.44 -11.48 -4.23
N VAL A 129 16.54 -11.51 -2.90
CA VAL A 129 16.87 -12.72 -2.14
C VAL A 129 15.67 -13.06 -1.28
N MET A 130 15.24 -14.31 -1.31
CA MET A 130 14.20 -14.82 -0.42
C MET A 130 14.71 -16.07 0.29
N GLU A 131 14.53 -16.11 1.61
CA GLU A 131 14.91 -17.22 2.48
C GLU A 131 13.67 -17.75 3.20
N ARG A 132 13.55 -19.07 3.29
CA ARG A 132 12.45 -19.78 3.95
C ARG A 132 12.93 -20.44 5.24
N GLN A 133 12.12 -20.35 6.29
CA GLN A 133 12.27 -21.09 7.53
C GLN A 133 10.90 -21.60 7.99
N GLY A 134 10.59 -22.85 7.63
CA GLY A 134 9.24 -23.41 7.82
C GLY A 134 8.19 -22.58 7.06
N ALA A 135 7.22 -22.02 7.78
CA ALA A 135 6.17 -21.16 7.21
C ALA A 135 6.57 -19.68 7.09
N GLN A 136 7.80 -19.31 7.47
CA GLN A 136 8.29 -17.94 7.43
C GLN A 136 9.17 -17.71 6.20
N PHE A 137 8.98 -16.57 5.57
CA PHE A 137 9.76 -16.09 4.44
C PHE A 137 10.33 -14.73 4.82
N ALA A 138 11.63 -14.55 4.66
CA ALA A 138 12.28 -13.26 4.69
C ALA A 138 12.72 -12.93 3.28
N TYR A 139 12.55 -11.70 2.83
CA TYR A 139 13.03 -11.30 1.52
C TYR A 139 13.61 -9.90 1.51
N LEU A 140 14.62 -9.72 0.66
CA LEU A 140 15.46 -8.54 0.57
C LEU A 140 15.61 -8.15 -0.90
N LEU A 141 15.16 -6.94 -1.25
CA LEU A 141 15.59 -6.27 -2.47
C LEU A 141 16.88 -5.51 -2.16
N GLN A 142 17.96 -5.90 -2.83
CA GLN A 142 19.30 -5.40 -2.58
C GLN A 142 19.89 -4.76 -3.82
N TYR A 143 20.73 -3.76 -3.60
CA TYR A 143 21.49 -3.07 -4.65
C TYR A 143 22.98 -3.12 -4.33
N ARG A 144 23.80 -3.00 -5.36
CA ARG A 144 25.23 -2.71 -5.25
C ARG A 144 25.71 -1.91 -6.45
N PRO A 145 26.87 -1.24 -6.37
CA PRO A 145 27.56 -0.75 -7.56
C PRO A 145 27.87 -1.90 -8.52
N LYS A 146 27.72 -1.67 -9.82
CA LYS A 146 28.00 -2.68 -10.86
C LYS A 146 29.43 -3.22 -10.73
N GLY A 147 29.55 -4.54 -10.67
CA GLY A 147 30.85 -5.21 -10.48
C GLY A 147 31.41 -5.16 -9.06
N GLY A 148 30.65 -4.65 -8.08
CA GLY A 148 31.00 -4.71 -6.65
C GLY A 148 31.08 -6.15 -6.13
N SER A 149 31.77 -6.34 -5.00
CA SER A 149 31.87 -7.64 -4.31
C SER A 149 30.54 -8.03 -3.64
N GLU A 150 30.49 -9.22 -3.06
CA GLU A 150 29.31 -9.72 -2.33
C GLU A 150 29.01 -8.87 -1.06
N ASP A 151 30.03 -8.32 -0.41
CA ASP A 151 29.84 -7.45 0.77
C ASP A 151 29.33 -6.04 0.42
N ALA A 152 29.26 -5.70 -0.89
CA ALA A 152 28.77 -4.41 -1.35
C ALA A 152 27.24 -4.35 -1.50
N TRP A 153 26.54 -5.48 -1.33
CA TRP A 153 25.08 -5.52 -1.36
C TRP A 153 24.50 -4.85 -0.12
N TRP A 154 23.69 -3.82 -0.34
CA TRP A 154 22.91 -3.16 0.70
C TRP A 154 21.42 -3.37 0.46
N THR A 155 20.61 -3.32 1.52
CA THR A 155 19.18 -3.62 1.45
C THR A 155 18.38 -2.34 1.25
N TYR A 156 17.63 -2.28 0.16
CA TYR A 156 16.72 -1.18 -0.14
C TYR A 156 15.31 -1.42 0.41
N LEU A 157 14.83 -2.67 0.28
CA LEU A 157 13.52 -3.08 0.79
C LEU A 157 13.64 -4.44 1.49
N PRO A 158 13.56 -4.47 2.83
CA PRO A 158 13.34 -5.71 3.56
C PRO A 158 11.85 -6.02 3.68
N GLY A 159 11.52 -7.30 3.81
CA GLY A 159 10.18 -7.75 4.12
C GLY A 159 10.13 -9.16 4.69
N THR A 160 8.97 -9.49 5.25
CA THR A 160 8.69 -10.82 5.82
C THR A 160 7.29 -11.27 5.48
N PHE A 161 7.07 -12.57 5.45
CA PHE A 161 5.75 -13.17 5.32
C PHE A 161 5.68 -14.48 6.09
N LYS A 162 4.60 -14.69 6.83
CA LYS A 162 4.29 -15.93 7.54
C LYS A 162 3.03 -16.54 6.94
N ALA A 163 3.18 -17.66 6.24
CA ALA A 163 2.10 -18.36 5.55
C ALA A 163 1.30 -19.27 6.51
N ASP A 164 0.41 -18.68 7.33
CA ASP A 164 -0.39 -19.43 8.33
C ASP A 164 -1.92 -19.38 8.12
N GLY A 165 -2.39 -18.82 6.99
CA GLY A 165 -3.82 -18.69 6.66
C GLY A 165 -4.27 -19.46 5.41
N GLY A 166 -3.39 -20.29 4.83
CA GLY A 166 -3.61 -20.98 3.54
C GLY A 166 -2.77 -20.37 2.40
N ILE A 167 -3.06 -20.76 1.15
CA ILE A 167 -2.31 -20.28 -0.02
C ILE A 167 -2.37 -18.75 -0.08
N ARG A 168 -1.19 -18.11 -0.03
CA ARG A 168 -1.02 -16.64 -0.08
C ARG A 168 -1.69 -15.88 1.07
N LYS A 169 -2.08 -16.56 2.15
CA LYS A 169 -2.76 -15.97 3.29
C LYS A 169 -1.91 -16.07 4.54
N GLY A 170 -1.79 -14.97 5.26
CA GLY A 170 -0.85 -14.89 6.37
C GLY A 170 -0.70 -13.48 6.91
N GLU A 171 0.44 -13.26 7.55
CA GLU A 171 0.87 -11.96 8.05
C GLU A 171 2.20 -11.58 7.42
N GLY A 172 2.41 -10.31 7.09
CA GLY A 172 3.67 -9.90 6.51
C GLY A 172 3.97 -8.42 6.66
N THR A 173 5.21 -8.08 6.34
CA THR A 173 5.74 -6.73 6.38
C THR A 173 6.58 -6.41 5.15
N LEU A 174 6.61 -5.13 4.79
CA LEU A 174 7.51 -4.55 3.80
C LEU A 174 8.01 -3.22 4.36
N ALA A 175 9.26 -2.86 4.12
CA ALA A 175 9.73 -1.52 4.44
C ALA A 175 10.55 -0.96 3.28
N LEU A 176 10.45 0.34 3.05
CA LEU A 176 11.33 1.09 2.16
C LEU A 176 12.19 2.01 2.99
N ASP A 177 13.51 1.79 2.96
CA ASP A 177 14.46 2.62 3.71
C ASP A 177 14.98 3.75 2.81
N LEU A 178 14.20 4.84 2.75
CA LEU A 178 14.51 6.02 1.94
C LEU A 178 15.74 6.75 2.48
N LYS A 179 15.99 6.68 3.79
CA LYS A 179 17.19 7.25 4.40
C LYS A 179 18.45 6.51 3.94
N ALA A 180 18.43 5.18 3.95
CA ALA A 180 19.54 4.37 3.43
C ALA A 180 19.72 4.60 1.93
N ALA A 181 18.64 4.64 1.15
CA ALA A 181 18.69 4.92 -0.28
C ALA A 181 19.42 6.24 -0.59
N ARG A 182 19.04 7.33 0.10
CA ARG A 182 19.71 8.63 -0.04
C ARG A 182 21.18 8.57 0.38
N ALA A 183 21.53 7.82 1.43
CA ALA A 183 22.92 7.63 1.85
C ALA A 183 23.77 6.89 0.79
N HIS A 184 23.13 6.07 -0.05
CA HIS A 184 23.73 5.42 -1.23
C HIS A 184 23.59 6.23 -2.53
N GLY A 185 23.15 7.49 -2.45
CA GLY A 185 23.08 8.40 -3.60
C GLY A 185 21.88 8.18 -4.52
N PHE A 186 20.87 7.43 -4.07
CA PHE A 186 19.66 7.22 -4.87
C PHE A 186 18.76 8.45 -4.79
N ASP A 187 18.18 8.84 -5.92
CA ASP A 187 17.16 9.87 -5.98
C ASP A 187 15.83 9.31 -5.47
N THR A 188 15.30 9.89 -4.41
CA THR A 188 14.01 9.52 -3.82
C THR A 188 12.86 10.40 -4.31
N GLY A 189 13.11 11.28 -5.30
CA GLY A 189 12.12 12.19 -5.86
C GLY A 189 11.43 13.04 -4.79
N ASP A 190 10.10 13.06 -4.82
CA ASP A 190 9.28 13.84 -3.88
C ASP A 190 9.28 13.29 -2.44
N ALA A 191 9.86 12.10 -2.20
CA ALA A 191 9.90 11.45 -0.88
C ALA A 191 11.07 11.92 0.01
N THR A 192 11.75 13.02 -0.33
CA THR A 192 12.89 13.56 0.45
C THR A 192 12.57 13.92 1.90
N SER A 193 11.29 14.17 2.20
CA SER A 193 10.81 14.46 3.56
C SER A 193 10.55 13.20 4.41
N LEU A 194 10.73 12.00 3.84
CA LEU A 194 10.51 10.72 4.50
C LEU A 194 11.84 9.98 4.71
N ASP A 195 11.99 9.37 5.88
CA ASP A 195 13.08 8.43 6.15
C ASP A 195 12.67 6.99 5.86
N ARG A 196 11.39 6.65 6.07
CA ARG A 196 10.92 5.27 5.97
C ARG A 196 9.43 5.16 5.66
N LEU A 197 9.08 4.16 4.85
CA LEU A 197 7.71 3.70 4.62
C LEU A 197 7.60 2.24 5.03
N ASP A 198 6.73 1.91 5.99
CA ASP A 198 6.47 0.53 6.40
C ASP A 198 5.06 0.10 6.00
N ILE A 199 4.94 -1.12 5.50
CA ILE A 199 3.68 -1.84 5.33
C ILE A 199 3.64 -2.98 6.34
N GLY A 200 2.55 -3.09 7.11
CA GLY A 200 2.18 -4.31 7.81
C GLY A 200 0.82 -4.80 7.32
N TYR A 201 0.65 -6.11 7.14
CA TYR A 201 -0.63 -6.66 6.68
C TYR A 201 -0.96 -8.01 7.32
N GLN A 202 -2.27 -8.30 7.42
CA GLN A 202 -2.81 -9.63 7.70
C GLN A 202 -3.95 -9.96 6.73
N THR A 203 -3.84 -11.12 6.10
CA THR A 203 -4.83 -11.69 5.16
C THR A 203 -5.33 -13.08 5.58
N ARG A 204 -4.88 -13.57 6.75
CA ARG A 204 -5.26 -14.89 7.30
C ARG A 204 -6.73 -14.97 7.74
N ALA A 205 -7.28 -13.86 8.23
CA ALA A 205 -8.65 -13.79 8.75
C ALA A 205 -9.34 -12.50 8.31
N LEU A 206 -10.67 -12.48 8.40
CA LEU A 206 -11.45 -11.28 8.17
C LEU A 206 -11.67 -10.50 9.49
N PRO A 207 -11.74 -9.16 9.44
CA PRO A 207 -11.39 -8.34 8.28
C PRO A 207 -9.89 -8.45 7.96
N THR A 208 -9.54 -8.48 6.67
CA THR A 208 -8.13 -8.30 6.29
C THR A 208 -7.71 -6.90 6.70
N ARG A 209 -6.42 -6.73 7.00
CA ARG A 209 -5.90 -5.46 7.49
C ARG A 209 -4.60 -5.14 6.80
N VAL A 210 -4.44 -3.88 6.41
CA VAL A 210 -3.21 -3.35 5.84
C VAL A 210 -2.95 -2.00 6.47
N GLU A 211 -1.72 -1.76 6.85
CA GLU A 211 -1.29 -0.56 7.54
C GLU A 211 -0.05 -0.01 6.88
N LEU A 212 -0.11 1.26 6.47
CA LEU A 212 1.04 2.03 6.04
C LEU A 212 1.46 3.00 7.14
N LEU A 213 2.76 3.06 7.40
CA LEU A 213 3.38 3.98 8.35
C LEU A 213 4.44 4.80 7.62
N PHE A 214 4.30 6.12 7.70
CA PHE A 214 5.22 7.07 7.09
C PHE A 214 6.03 7.74 8.20
N THR A 215 7.33 7.47 8.23
CA THR A 215 8.26 8.10 9.17
C THR A 215 8.97 9.26 8.48
N GLY A 216 8.73 10.48 8.96
CA GLY A 216 9.35 11.68 8.43
C GLY A 216 10.85 11.76 8.70
N ALA A 217 11.54 12.60 7.94
CA ALA A 217 12.97 12.83 8.10
C ALA A 217 13.31 13.28 9.54
N GLY A 218 14.17 12.53 10.22
CA GLY A 218 14.55 12.80 11.61
C GLY A 218 13.48 12.51 12.67
N ALA A 219 12.31 12.00 12.27
CA ALA A 219 11.28 11.56 13.21
C ALA A 219 11.61 10.17 13.78
N THR A 220 11.25 9.95 15.05
CA THR A 220 11.41 8.65 15.73
C THR A 220 10.12 7.81 15.71
N LEU A 221 8.99 8.42 15.35
CA LEU A 221 7.69 7.78 15.25
C LEU A 221 7.03 8.11 13.91
N PRO A 222 6.18 7.21 13.37
CA PRO A 222 5.41 7.51 12.17
C PRO A 222 4.54 8.76 12.34
N LEU A 223 4.63 9.69 11.40
CA LEU A 223 3.84 10.93 11.38
C LEU A 223 2.44 10.68 10.82
N THR A 224 2.35 9.76 9.86
CA THR A 224 1.10 9.40 9.20
C THR A 224 0.93 7.90 9.22
N ARG A 225 -0.24 7.47 9.67
CA ARG A 225 -0.72 6.10 9.59
C ARG A 225 -1.89 6.08 8.63
N TYR A 226 -1.91 5.11 7.73
CA TYR A 226 -3.10 4.78 6.97
C TYR A 226 -3.42 3.31 7.23
N ALA A 227 -4.58 3.01 7.78
CA ALA A 227 -5.01 1.64 7.99
C ALA A 227 -6.28 1.37 7.20
N SER A 228 -6.27 0.28 6.42
CA SER A 228 -7.44 -0.22 5.74
C SER A 228 -7.85 -1.58 6.28
N ARG A 229 -9.15 -1.76 6.48
CA ARG A 229 -9.78 -3.03 6.79
C ARG A 229 -10.84 -3.36 5.76
N GLN A 230 -10.95 -4.65 5.43
CA GLN A 230 -11.87 -5.13 4.40
C GLN A 230 -12.56 -6.40 4.82
N VAL A 231 -13.83 -6.47 4.46
CA VAL A 231 -14.67 -7.66 4.54
C VAL A 231 -15.22 -7.99 3.15
N PRO A 232 -15.63 -9.23 2.86
CA PRO A 232 -16.08 -9.66 1.54
C PRO A 232 -17.23 -8.82 0.95
N GLU A 233 -18.03 -8.18 1.80
CA GLU A 233 -19.14 -7.30 1.46
C GLU A 233 -18.69 -5.98 0.83
N GLY A 234 -17.38 -5.73 0.75
CA GLY A 234 -16.79 -4.57 0.08
C GLY A 234 -16.79 -3.29 0.91
N LEU A 235 -17.08 -3.38 2.21
CA LEU A 235 -16.91 -2.25 3.11
C LEU A 235 -15.44 -1.83 3.15
N GLY A 236 -15.21 -0.52 3.15
CA GLY A 236 -13.90 0.07 3.32
C GLY A 236 -13.79 0.80 4.65
N GLU A 237 -12.60 0.74 5.25
CA GLU A 237 -12.19 1.61 6.34
C GLU A 237 -10.90 2.34 5.96
N MET A 238 -10.77 3.58 6.42
CA MET A 238 -9.52 4.33 6.41
C MET A 238 -9.34 5.10 7.71
N ALA A 239 -8.23 4.85 8.39
CA ALA A 239 -7.81 5.61 9.55
C ALA A 239 -6.57 6.45 9.23
N PHE A 240 -6.58 7.75 9.52
CA PHE A 240 -5.46 8.65 9.23
C PHE A 240 -5.44 9.90 10.10
N ARG A 241 -4.28 10.58 10.12
CA ARG A 241 -4.07 11.83 10.88
C ARG A 241 -3.85 13.01 9.94
N LEU A 242 -4.49 14.14 10.26
CA LEU A 242 -4.30 15.42 9.56
C LEU A 242 -3.81 16.50 10.55
N PRO A 243 -2.51 16.82 10.57
CA PRO A 243 -2.02 17.96 11.34
C PRO A 243 -2.29 19.29 10.62
N GLY A 244 -2.28 20.39 11.36
CA GLY A 244 -2.28 21.74 10.78
C GLY A 244 -3.60 22.14 10.10
N THR A 245 -4.73 21.62 10.56
CA THR A 245 -6.06 21.91 9.98
C THR A 245 -6.77 23.00 10.77
N ASP A 246 -7.39 23.97 10.12
CA ASP A 246 -8.23 24.99 10.77
C ASP A 246 -9.70 24.56 10.70
N LEU A 247 -10.06 23.52 11.47
CA LEU A 247 -11.40 22.95 11.49
C LEU A 247 -12.35 23.81 12.33
N ILE A 248 -11.84 24.32 13.46
CA ILE A 248 -12.60 25.11 14.42
C ILE A 248 -12.04 26.53 14.45
N PRO A 249 -12.86 27.57 14.26
CA PRO A 249 -12.39 28.94 14.38
C PRO A 249 -11.88 29.22 15.80
N GLY A 250 -10.59 29.51 15.94
CA GLY A 250 -9.98 29.93 17.21
C GLY A 250 -8.51 30.36 17.10
N GLY A 251 -7.86 30.02 15.98
CA GLY A 251 -6.52 30.49 15.63
C GLY A 251 -5.40 29.51 15.96
N LEU A 252 -5.70 28.38 16.61
CA LEU A 252 -4.78 27.27 16.79
C LEU A 252 -5.14 26.15 15.82
N LEU A 253 -4.19 25.74 14.98
CA LEU A 253 -4.43 24.64 14.04
C LEU A 253 -4.61 23.31 14.79
N GLU A 254 -5.62 22.56 14.40
CA GLU A 254 -5.92 21.22 14.90
C GLU A 254 -5.04 20.13 14.29
N THR A 255 -4.81 19.11 15.12
CA THR A 255 -4.39 17.78 14.68
C THR A 255 -5.56 16.82 14.80
N LEU A 256 -6.07 16.34 13.66
CA LEU A 256 -7.26 15.49 13.57
C LEU A 256 -6.86 14.02 13.47
N ASP A 257 -7.51 13.15 14.24
CA ASP A 257 -7.44 11.70 14.12
C ASP A 257 -8.77 11.19 13.55
N ILE A 258 -8.75 10.70 12.32
CA ILE A 258 -9.95 10.40 11.53
C ILE A 258 -10.05 8.89 11.32
N LEU A 259 -11.25 8.35 11.55
CA LEU A 259 -11.64 6.99 11.19
C LEU A 259 -12.89 7.07 10.31
N ALA A 260 -12.73 6.84 9.01
CA ALA A 260 -13.83 6.82 8.05
C ALA A 260 -14.14 5.39 7.61
N ARG A 261 -15.42 5.08 7.46
CA ARG A 261 -15.95 3.81 6.97
C ARG A 261 -17.00 4.08 5.91
N TRP A 262 -17.05 3.23 4.89
CA TRP A 262 -18.01 3.39 3.80
C TRP A 262 -18.42 2.06 3.20
N THR A 263 -19.59 2.09 2.58
CA THR A 263 -20.14 1.01 1.77
C THR A 263 -19.69 1.14 0.31
N PRO A 264 -19.79 0.07 -0.50
CA PRO A 264 -19.43 0.11 -1.92
C PRO A 264 -20.16 1.18 -2.74
N ASP A 265 -21.42 1.47 -2.39
CA ASP A 265 -22.26 2.49 -3.02
C ASP A 265 -21.92 3.93 -2.58
N GLY A 266 -20.94 4.11 -1.69
CA GLY A 266 -20.37 5.41 -1.34
C GLY A 266 -21.03 6.13 -0.17
N ARG A 267 -22.02 5.52 0.50
CA ARG A 267 -22.50 6.00 1.80
C ARG A 267 -21.42 5.74 2.85
N GLY A 268 -21.33 6.59 3.86
CA GLY A 268 -20.35 6.37 4.91
C GLY A 268 -20.63 7.08 6.21
N VAL A 269 -19.78 6.76 7.17
CA VAL A 269 -19.72 7.34 8.50
C VAL A 269 -18.25 7.59 8.83
N LEU A 270 -17.96 8.70 9.48
CA LEU A 270 -16.64 8.91 10.07
C LEU A 270 -16.77 9.41 11.50
N VAL A 271 -15.77 9.05 12.28
CA VAL A 271 -15.52 9.61 13.61
C VAL A 271 -14.17 10.31 13.57
N LEU A 272 -14.13 11.52 14.10
CA LEU A 272 -12.91 12.31 14.23
C LEU A 272 -12.70 12.70 15.70
N ASN A 273 -11.45 12.61 16.15
CA ASN A 273 -11.00 13.13 17.44
C ASN A 273 -10.00 14.26 17.22
N ILE A 274 -10.12 15.34 17.98
CA ILE A 274 -9.18 16.47 17.93
C ILE A 274 -8.10 16.24 18.99
N LEU A 275 -6.85 16.03 18.56
CA LEU A 275 -5.73 15.71 19.45
C LEU A 275 -5.02 16.97 19.98
N GLU A 276 -5.01 18.03 19.18
CA GLU A 276 -4.35 19.33 19.41
C GLU A 276 -5.20 20.43 18.76
N GLY A 277 -4.98 21.70 19.10
CA GLY A 277 -5.72 22.85 18.54
C GLY A 277 -6.82 23.39 19.47
N ASP A 278 -7.76 24.13 18.91
CA ASP A 278 -8.72 24.96 19.64
C ASP A 278 -9.73 24.14 20.47
N ALA A 279 -10.09 22.94 20.02
CA ALA A 279 -10.98 22.04 20.77
C ALA A 279 -10.35 20.66 21.04
N LYS A 280 -9.13 20.66 21.58
CA LYS A 280 -8.47 19.42 22.03
C LYS A 280 -9.39 18.54 22.89
N GLY A 281 -9.50 17.26 22.53
CA GLY A 281 -10.35 16.27 23.19
C GLY A 281 -11.78 16.20 22.63
N ALA A 282 -12.14 17.11 21.72
CA ALA A 282 -13.45 17.11 21.09
C ALA A 282 -13.60 15.96 20.07
N LYS A 283 -14.84 15.56 19.87
CA LYS A 283 -15.26 14.43 19.03
C LYS A 283 -16.34 14.86 18.05
N TYR A 284 -16.14 14.45 16.81
CA TYR A 284 -17.00 14.71 15.68
C TYR A 284 -17.47 13.38 15.10
N THR A 285 -18.73 13.31 14.70
CA THR A 285 -19.26 12.22 13.89
C THR A 285 -20.04 12.81 12.74
N GLU A 286 -19.84 12.30 11.53
CA GLU A 286 -20.73 12.61 10.41
C GLU A 286 -21.08 11.35 9.63
N CYS A 287 -22.24 11.40 8.98
CA CYS A 287 -22.64 10.42 7.98
C CYS A 287 -22.99 11.12 6.68
N TRP A 288 -22.77 10.43 5.56
CA TRP A 288 -23.05 10.95 4.23
C TRP A 288 -23.72 9.92 3.33
N ASP A 289 -24.46 10.42 2.34
CA ASP A 289 -25.12 9.62 1.32
C ASP A 289 -24.19 9.25 0.14
N SER A 290 -24.69 8.48 -0.84
CA SER A 290 -23.91 8.05 -2.02
C SER A 290 -23.44 9.21 -2.93
N ARG A 291 -23.91 10.44 -2.68
CA ARG A 291 -23.49 11.67 -3.37
C ARG A 291 -22.56 12.52 -2.49
N THR A 292 -22.01 11.94 -1.43
CA THR A 292 -21.17 12.59 -0.42
C THR A 292 -21.83 13.79 0.25
N ARG A 293 -23.17 13.82 0.32
CA ARG A 293 -23.90 14.85 1.05
C ARG A 293 -24.10 14.43 2.49
N ILE A 294 -23.80 15.34 3.41
CA ILE A 294 -23.92 15.12 4.85
C ILE A 294 -25.39 14.94 5.23
N THR A 295 -25.71 13.84 5.90
CA THR A 295 -27.08 13.51 6.34
C THR A 295 -27.22 13.50 7.86
N PHE A 296 -26.10 13.44 8.58
CA PHE A 296 -26.04 13.48 10.04
C PHE A 296 -24.73 14.08 10.51
N LEU A 297 -24.80 14.87 11.58
CA LEU A 297 -23.67 15.47 12.29
C LEU A 297 -23.85 15.33 13.80
N ARG A 298 -22.75 15.07 14.51
CA ARG A 298 -22.69 15.16 15.97
C ARG A 298 -21.36 15.75 16.41
N ARG A 299 -21.42 16.79 17.24
CA ARG A 299 -20.30 17.56 17.76
C ARG A 299 -20.42 17.64 19.27
N ASN A 300 -19.48 17.07 20.01
CA ASN A 300 -19.56 17.13 21.49
C ASN A 300 -19.13 18.48 22.08
N TRP A 301 -18.61 19.40 21.26
CA TRP A 301 -18.15 20.72 21.65
C TRP A 301 -19.13 21.85 21.25
N ASP A 302 -20.06 21.57 20.34
CA ASP A 302 -21.06 22.54 19.90
C ASP A 302 -22.29 22.44 20.80
N PHE A 303 -22.38 23.33 21.79
CA PHE A 303 -23.49 23.34 22.74
C PHE A 303 -24.79 23.91 22.16
N LEU A 304 -24.74 24.59 21.01
CA LEU A 304 -25.91 25.17 20.35
C LEU A 304 -26.56 24.15 19.41
N ASN A 305 -25.75 23.45 18.62
CA ASN A 305 -26.18 22.42 17.67
C ASN A 305 -25.33 21.15 17.85
N PRO A 306 -25.45 20.46 19.00
CA PRO A 306 -24.64 19.27 19.28
C PRO A 306 -24.94 18.11 18.34
N THR A 307 -26.11 18.12 17.70
CA THR A 307 -26.55 17.10 16.75
C THR A 307 -27.43 17.75 15.68
N GLU A 308 -27.19 17.41 14.41
CA GLU A 308 -28.00 17.83 13.27
C GLU A 308 -28.27 16.63 12.36
N GLY A 309 -29.42 16.62 11.67
CA GLY A 309 -29.81 15.54 10.76
C GLY A 309 -30.34 14.30 11.48
N ASP A 310 -30.34 13.16 10.78
CA ASP A 310 -30.92 11.91 11.27
C ASP A 310 -29.87 10.78 11.32
N ALA A 311 -29.57 10.30 12.53
CA ALA A 311 -28.61 9.23 12.75
C ALA A 311 -29.00 7.92 12.04
N SER A 312 -30.29 7.70 11.73
CA SER A 312 -30.75 6.52 10.99
C SER A 312 -30.24 6.48 9.54
N THR A 313 -29.75 7.61 9.03
CA THR A 313 -29.17 7.72 7.68
C THR A 313 -27.74 7.20 7.59
N CYS A 314 -27.08 6.95 8.74
CA CYS A 314 -25.75 6.37 8.78
C CYS A 314 -25.80 4.93 8.25
N PRO A 315 -24.88 4.53 7.35
CA PRO A 315 -24.87 3.16 6.86
C PRO A 315 -24.43 2.18 7.94
N ASP A 316 -24.91 0.95 7.83
CA ASP A 316 -24.41 -0.15 8.64
C ASP A 316 -23.01 -0.55 8.20
N VAL A 317 -22.05 -0.35 9.10
CA VAL A 317 -20.63 -0.71 8.96
C VAL A 317 -20.17 -1.60 10.12
N SER A 318 -21.12 -2.25 10.82
CA SER A 318 -20.86 -3.08 12.00
C SER A 318 -19.93 -4.26 11.74
N ALA A 319 -19.88 -4.78 10.51
CA ALA A 319 -18.95 -5.83 10.11
C ALA A 319 -17.46 -5.41 10.19
N LEU A 320 -17.18 -4.12 10.35
CA LEU A 320 -15.84 -3.57 10.63
C LEU A 320 -15.61 -3.30 12.12
N GLU A 321 -16.53 -3.60 13.02
CA GLU A 321 -16.25 -3.46 14.46
C GLU A 321 -15.28 -4.54 14.95
N PRO A 322 -14.44 -4.26 15.97
CA PRO A 322 -13.39 -5.16 16.44
C PRO A 322 -13.88 -6.52 16.96
#